data_AF-A0ABD5YUG1-F1
#
_entry.id   AF-A0ABD5YUG1-F1
#
_cell.length_a   1.000
_cell.length_b   1.000
_cell.length_c   1.000
_cell.angle_alpha   90.00
_cell.angle_beta   90.00
_cell.angle_gamma   90.00
#
_symmetry.space_group_name_H-M   'P 1'
#
loop_
_entity.id
_entity.type
_entity.pdbx_description
1 polymer ?
#
loop_
_entity_poly.entity_id
_entity_poly.type
_entity_poly.pdbx_seq_one_letter_code
_entity_poly.pdbx_strand_id
1 'polypeptide(L)'
;MGNVTPESQSHLNEPYVITPDQRTLIGRLTDSDDELAAEDYTVTLGDDGFATAAELREGNFDRYVAILSLPGSPVVQLERAVADEDDTLLRERGVPLAIENDELTGGKRTLFTETGERTVTAGDAPDRIELDGHWANVDDRLGMVVLDGSEMVYVGGRGYNRPGARKDMWYGSHSDATNVDASGTDVINRAAIVLPNVDHSDTKTVATAAESLQLPQNVVGIAFSDPGERQHIALANLARTTKHSPSKSIQGAINSRSGRSQPRLTG
;
A
#
# COMPACT_ATOMS: atom_id res chain seq x y z
N MET A 1 -16.78 -4.67 4.02
CA MET A 1 -16.09 -4.66 2.72
C MET A 1 -16.92 -5.48 1.73
N GLY A 2 -17.09 -4.98 0.50
CA GLY A 2 -17.78 -5.69 -0.58
C GLY A 2 -16.89 -6.83 -1.10
N ASN A 3 -17.52 -7.96 -1.38
CA ASN A 3 -16.84 -9.14 -1.91
C ASN A 3 -16.67 -8.95 -3.42
N VAL A 4 -15.47 -8.63 -3.89
CA VAL A 4 -15.18 -8.63 -5.33
C VAL A 4 -14.99 -10.09 -5.72
N THR A 5 -16.01 -10.65 -6.37
CA THR A 5 -15.97 -12.02 -6.88
C THR A 5 -15.84 -11.90 -8.39
N PRO A 6 -14.79 -12.46 -9.02
CA PRO A 6 -14.66 -12.41 -10.47
C PRO A 6 -15.83 -13.14 -11.15
N GLU A 7 -16.22 -12.68 -12.35
CA GLU A 7 -17.26 -13.35 -13.12
C GLU A 7 -16.82 -14.79 -13.45
N SER A 8 -17.67 -15.75 -13.10
CA SER A 8 -17.32 -17.18 -13.06
C SER A 8 -16.96 -17.78 -14.42
N GLN A 9 -17.23 -17.11 -15.54
CA GLN A 9 -17.04 -17.67 -16.88
C GLN A 9 -15.64 -17.44 -17.47
N SER A 10 -14.84 -16.52 -16.92
CA SER A 10 -13.50 -16.19 -17.45
C SER A 10 -12.38 -16.23 -16.42
N HIS A 11 -12.67 -16.32 -15.12
CA HIS A 11 -11.65 -16.30 -14.06
C HIS A 11 -10.59 -17.42 -14.16
N LEU A 12 -10.91 -18.58 -14.74
CA LEU A 12 -9.92 -19.65 -14.98
C LEU A 12 -9.00 -19.36 -16.17
N ASN A 13 -9.36 -18.42 -17.04
CA ASN A 13 -8.52 -17.98 -18.16
C ASN A 13 -7.55 -16.87 -17.74
N GLU A 14 -7.73 -16.30 -16.54
CA GLU A 14 -6.80 -15.33 -15.97
C GLU A 14 -6.30 -15.78 -14.60
N PRO A 15 -5.13 -16.45 -14.55
CA PRO A 15 -4.56 -17.00 -13.30
C PRO A 15 -4.02 -15.91 -12.36
N TYR A 16 -4.37 -14.64 -12.59
CA TYR A 16 -3.92 -13.49 -11.82
C TYR A 16 -5.12 -12.90 -11.10
N VAL A 17 -5.43 -13.40 -9.90
CA VAL A 17 -6.33 -12.69 -9.00
C VAL A 17 -5.49 -11.88 -8.02
N ILE A 18 -5.51 -10.56 -8.17
CA ILE A 18 -4.93 -9.67 -7.16
C ILE A 18 -6.01 -9.48 -6.08
N THR A 19 -5.86 -10.22 -4.97
CA THR A 19 -6.71 -10.03 -3.80
C THR A 19 -6.01 -9.13 -2.78
N PRO A 20 -6.66 -8.08 -2.25
CA PRO A 20 -6.05 -7.29 -1.18
C PRO A 20 -5.70 -8.22 0.01
N ASP A 21 -4.41 -8.30 0.37
CA ASP A 21 -3.94 -9.18 1.46
C ASP A 21 -4.19 -8.62 2.84
N GLN A 22 -4.14 -7.30 2.92
CA GLN A 22 -4.28 -6.54 4.13
C GLN A 22 -5.62 -5.79 4.09
N ARG A 23 -6.00 -5.21 5.23
CA ARG A 23 -7.18 -4.32 5.29
C ARG A 23 -7.05 -3.12 4.33
N THR A 24 -5.88 -2.87 3.74
CA THR A 24 -5.58 -1.76 2.84
C THR A 24 -4.62 -2.19 1.71
N LEU A 25 -4.64 -1.48 0.57
CA LEU A 25 -3.64 -1.56 -0.51
C LEU A 25 -2.44 -0.63 -0.27
N ILE A 26 -2.40 0.01 0.90
CA ILE A 26 -1.49 1.10 1.21
C ILE A 26 -0.25 0.56 1.95
N GLY A 27 -0.39 -0.59 2.62
CA GLY A 27 0.67 -1.21 3.43
C GLY A 27 0.67 -0.70 4.86
N ARG A 28 1.77 -0.91 5.58
CA ARG A 28 1.87 -0.68 7.02
C ARG A 28 3.20 -0.02 7.42
N LEU A 29 3.12 0.89 8.39
CA LEU A 29 4.24 1.36 9.20
C LEU A 29 4.15 0.67 10.56
N THR A 30 5.27 0.15 11.05
CA THR A 30 5.31 -0.47 12.38
C THR A 30 6.23 0.32 13.29
N ASP A 31 5.69 0.73 14.43
CA ASP A 31 6.36 1.51 15.46
C ASP A 31 6.13 0.88 16.85
N SER A 32 6.24 1.69 17.89
CA SER A 32 6.00 1.26 19.26
C SER A 32 4.52 1.08 19.64
N ASP A 33 3.59 1.59 18.82
CA ASP A 33 2.13 1.54 19.02
C ASP A 33 1.40 1.05 17.75
N ASP A 34 1.04 -0.23 17.71
CA ASP A 34 0.60 -0.92 16.48
C ASP A 34 -0.88 -0.65 16.07
N GLU A 35 -1.41 0.54 16.32
CA GLU A 35 -2.80 0.95 16.00
C GLU A 35 -2.90 1.60 14.61
N LEU A 36 -3.88 1.19 13.80
CA LEU A 36 -4.20 1.82 12.50
C LEU A 36 -5.67 2.24 12.47
N ALA A 37 -5.92 3.52 12.28
CA ALA A 37 -7.25 4.11 12.11
C ALA A 37 -7.30 4.97 10.85
N ALA A 38 -8.37 4.85 10.07
CA ALA A 38 -8.67 5.84 9.03
C ALA A 38 -9.46 6.99 9.65
N GLU A 39 -8.97 8.21 9.50
CA GLU A 39 -9.58 9.41 10.09
C GLU A 39 -10.50 10.12 9.10
N ASP A 40 -10.06 10.27 7.85
CA ASP A 40 -10.85 10.86 6.77
C ASP A 40 -10.54 10.20 5.42
N TYR A 41 -11.52 10.17 4.51
CA TYR A 41 -11.33 9.71 3.15
C TYR A 41 -12.30 10.35 2.16
N THR A 42 -11.81 10.53 0.95
CA THR A 42 -12.60 11.02 -0.19
C THR A 42 -12.45 10.08 -1.38
N VAL A 43 -13.53 9.95 -2.16
CA VAL A 43 -13.56 9.17 -3.40
C VAL A 43 -14.25 10.00 -4.47
N THR A 44 -13.56 10.19 -5.59
CA THR A 44 -14.09 10.82 -6.80
C THR A 44 -14.03 9.82 -7.94
N LEU A 45 -15.15 9.60 -8.61
CA LEU A 45 -15.25 8.74 -9.78
C LEU A 45 -15.31 9.62 -11.04
N GLY A 46 -14.55 9.25 -12.06
CA GLY A 46 -14.64 9.80 -13.41
C GLY A 46 -15.09 8.73 -14.40
N ASP A 47 -15.31 9.12 -15.65
CA ASP A 47 -15.77 8.21 -16.69
C ASP A 47 -14.72 7.12 -17.03
N ASP A 48 -13.43 7.47 -16.92
CA ASP A 48 -12.29 6.61 -17.28
C ASP A 48 -11.31 6.36 -16.11
N GLY A 49 -11.76 6.48 -14.87
CA GLY A 49 -10.90 6.29 -13.71
C GLY A 49 -11.49 6.73 -12.38
N PHE A 50 -10.64 6.79 -11.35
CA PHE A 50 -11.02 7.27 -10.03
C PHE A 50 -9.84 7.96 -9.35
N ALA A 51 -10.15 8.81 -8.38
CA ALA A 51 -9.19 9.36 -7.43
C ALA A 51 -9.72 9.14 -6.02
N THR A 52 -8.90 8.59 -5.14
CA THR A 52 -9.20 8.48 -3.72
C THR A 52 -8.09 9.14 -2.92
N ALA A 53 -8.43 9.83 -1.84
CA ALA A 53 -7.45 10.30 -0.87
C ALA A 53 -7.88 9.92 0.54
N ALA A 54 -6.93 9.63 1.42
CA ALA A 54 -7.17 9.26 2.80
C ALA A 54 -6.14 9.87 3.75
N GLU A 55 -6.62 10.27 4.92
CA GLU A 55 -5.83 10.61 6.11
C GLU A 55 -5.97 9.45 7.10
N LEU A 56 -4.84 8.87 7.47
CA LEU A 56 -4.72 7.70 8.32
C LEU A 56 -3.86 8.05 9.53
N ARG A 57 -4.22 7.51 10.68
CA ARG A 57 -3.40 7.49 11.87
C ARG A 57 -2.82 6.10 12.04
N GLU A 58 -1.50 6.00 12.06
CA GLU A 58 -0.78 4.74 12.22
C GLU A 58 0.26 4.88 13.33
N GLY A 59 -0.08 4.40 14.52
CA GLY A 59 0.68 4.62 15.74
C GLY A 59 0.92 6.10 16.00
N ASN A 60 2.19 6.52 16.00
CA ASN A 60 2.59 7.92 16.15
C ASN A 60 2.73 8.71 14.84
N PHE A 61 2.33 8.13 13.71
CA PHE A 61 2.46 8.73 12.39
C PHE A 61 1.12 9.18 11.82
N ASP A 62 1.09 10.40 11.28
CA ASP A 62 0.02 10.83 10.38
C ASP A 62 0.40 10.47 8.96
N ARG A 63 -0.44 9.68 8.29
CA ARG A 63 -0.17 9.13 6.97
C ARG A 63 -1.25 9.56 5.99
N TYR A 64 -0.82 10.10 4.87
CA TYR A 64 -1.65 10.68 3.83
C TYR A 64 -1.40 9.95 2.53
N VAL A 65 -2.46 9.51 1.88
CA VAL A 65 -2.35 8.68 0.68
C VAL A 65 -3.33 9.18 -0.35
N ALA A 66 -2.89 9.29 -1.60
CA ALA A 66 -3.74 9.45 -2.75
C ALA A 66 -3.53 8.28 -3.72
N ILE A 67 -4.60 7.72 -4.25
CA ILE A 67 -4.58 6.70 -5.30
C ILE A 67 -5.37 7.23 -6.49
N LEU A 68 -4.77 7.23 -7.66
CA LEU A 68 -5.37 7.69 -8.90
C LEU A 68 -5.33 6.56 -9.94
N SER A 69 -6.47 6.15 -10.45
CA SER A 69 -6.55 5.36 -11.68
C SER A 69 -6.72 6.32 -12.86
N LEU A 70 -5.75 6.29 -13.77
CA LEU A 70 -5.66 7.23 -14.88
C LEU A 70 -6.10 6.56 -16.20
N PRO A 71 -6.50 7.36 -17.21
CA PRO A 71 -6.77 6.84 -18.54
C PRO A 71 -5.55 6.09 -19.10
N GLY A 72 -5.78 4.93 -19.72
CA GLY A 72 -4.69 4.08 -20.21
C GLY A 72 -4.27 2.99 -19.22
N SER A 73 -4.96 2.87 -18.08
CA SER A 73 -4.79 1.85 -17.02
C SER A 73 -3.70 2.01 -15.95
N PRO A 74 -2.75 2.99 -15.97
CA PRO A 74 -1.83 3.12 -14.85
C PRO A 74 -2.57 3.54 -13.59
N VAL A 75 -2.13 2.99 -12.45
CA VAL A 75 -2.60 3.37 -11.12
C VAL A 75 -1.45 4.03 -10.39
N VAL A 76 -1.62 5.27 -9.97
CA VAL A 76 -0.62 6.03 -9.23
C VAL A 76 -0.98 6.04 -7.75
N GLN A 77 -0.03 5.73 -6.88
CA GLN A 77 -0.12 5.94 -5.44
C GLN A 77 0.89 7.01 -5.02
N LEU A 78 0.40 8.08 -4.41
CA LEU A 78 1.21 9.14 -3.81
C LEU A 78 1.05 9.06 -2.32
N GLU A 79 2.15 9.16 -1.59
CA GLU A 79 2.11 8.92 -0.16
C GLU A 79 3.10 9.79 0.61
N ARG A 80 2.63 10.26 1.76
CA ARG A 80 3.41 10.99 2.74
C ARG A 80 3.08 10.51 4.14
N ALA A 81 4.07 10.35 5.00
CA ALA A 81 3.85 10.13 6.43
C ALA A 81 4.74 11.05 7.26
N VAL A 82 4.19 11.57 8.35
CA VAL A 82 4.84 12.53 9.24
C VAL A 82 4.79 11.98 10.66
N ALA A 83 5.92 12.05 11.37
CA ALA A 83 5.93 11.75 12.80
C ALA A 83 5.17 12.85 13.56
N ASP A 84 4.10 12.52 14.27
CA ASP A 84 3.35 13.50 15.08
C ASP A 84 4.09 13.78 16.40
N GLU A 85 4.73 12.76 16.95
CA GLU A 85 5.60 12.82 18.15
C GLU A 85 6.97 12.22 17.83
N ASP A 86 7.94 12.40 18.73
CA ASP A 86 9.23 11.70 18.63
C ASP A 86 8.96 10.19 18.78
N ASP A 87 9.30 9.39 17.77
CA ASP A 87 9.11 7.94 17.80
C ASP A 87 10.19 7.21 17.00
N THR A 88 10.14 5.88 17.02
CA THR A 88 11.05 5.00 16.31
C THR A 88 10.28 4.20 15.28
N LEU A 89 10.48 4.52 14.00
CA LEU A 89 10.02 3.67 12.91
C LEU A 89 10.86 2.39 12.89
N LEU A 90 10.23 1.25 13.18
CA LEU A 90 10.90 -0.05 13.23
C LEU A 90 10.93 -0.72 11.86
N ARG A 91 9.82 -0.58 11.11
CA ARG A 91 9.64 -1.20 9.80
C ARG A 91 8.71 -0.40 8.91
N GLU A 92 9.01 -0.46 7.63
CA GLU A 92 8.19 0.07 6.55
C GLU A 92 7.80 -1.07 5.61
N ARG A 93 6.52 -1.16 5.27
CA ARG A 93 5.97 -2.04 4.23
C ARG A 93 5.00 -1.25 3.36
N GLY A 94 5.50 -0.71 2.26
CA GLY A 94 4.78 0.17 1.35
C GLY A 94 4.39 -0.46 0.04
N VAL A 95 3.29 0.07 -0.53
CA VAL A 95 2.75 -0.32 -1.85
C VAL A 95 2.67 -1.85 -1.99
N PRO A 96 1.97 -2.55 -1.08
CA PRO A 96 1.89 -4.01 -1.12
C PRO A 96 0.99 -4.48 -2.26
N LEU A 97 1.53 -5.32 -3.13
CA LEU A 97 0.79 -6.09 -4.11
C LEU A 97 0.84 -7.58 -3.77
N ALA A 98 -0.35 -8.15 -3.75
CA ALA A 98 -0.59 -9.57 -3.59
C ALA A 98 -0.45 -10.29 -4.92
N ILE A 99 0.48 -11.23 -5.02
CA ILE A 99 0.67 -12.04 -6.23
C ILE A 99 0.36 -13.48 -5.88
N GLU A 100 -0.74 -14.01 -6.40
CA GLU A 100 -1.00 -15.45 -6.31
C GLU A 100 0.16 -16.20 -6.98
N ASN A 101 0.66 -17.26 -6.36
CA ASN A 101 1.74 -18.10 -6.89
C ASN A 101 1.59 -19.52 -6.34
N ASP A 102 0.65 -20.27 -6.91
CA ASP A 102 0.26 -21.61 -6.46
C ASP A 102 0.02 -22.57 -7.63
N GLU A 103 -0.24 -23.83 -7.30
CA GLU A 103 -0.43 -24.90 -8.27
C GLU A 103 -1.58 -24.62 -9.26
N LEU A 104 -2.59 -23.84 -8.86
CA LEU A 104 -3.73 -23.47 -9.72
C LEU A 104 -3.35 -22.38 -10.72
N THR A 105 -2.41 -21.53 -10.34
CA THR A 105 -1.95 -20.38 -11.12
C THR A 105 -0.58 -20.62 -11.78
N GLY A 106 -0.13 -21.88 -11.82
CA GLY A 106 1.09 -22.35 -12.50
C GLY A 106 2.30 -22.56 -11.58
N GLY A 107 2.25 -22.08 -10.34
CA GLY A 107 3.26 -22.31 -9.30
C GLY A 107 4.62 -21.72 -9.60
N LYS A 108 4.67 -20.74 -10.50
CA LYS A 108 5.89 -20.08 -10.94
C LYS A 108 5.60 -18.64 -11.34
N ARG A 109 6.46 -17.72 -10.91
CA ARG A 109 6.50 -16.31 -11.35
C ARG A 109 7.88 -15.99 -11.91
N THR A 110 7.93 -15.14 -12.90
CA THR A 110 9.14 -14.58 -13.49
C THR A 110 9.18 -13.09 -13.15
N LEU A 111 10.21 -12.69 -12.43
CA LEU A 111 10.47 -11.32 -12.04
C LEU A 111 11.48 -10.73 -13.02
N PHE A 112 11.20 -9.56 -13.57
CA PHE A 112 12.12 -8.76 -14.35
C PHE A 112 12.48 -7.51 -13.55
N THR A 113 13.76 -7.18 -13.49
CA THR A 113 14.33 -6.07 -12.71
C THR A 113 15.40 -5.36 -13.52
N GLU A 114 16.02 -4.31 -12.97
CA GLU A 114 17.11 -3.62 -13.64
C GLU A 114 18.32 -4.54 -13.93
N THR A 115 18.57 -5.52 -13.06
CA THR A 115 19.73 -6.44 -13.16
C THR A 115 19.43 -7.73 -13.92
N GLY A 116 18.18 -7.98 -14.29
CA GLY A 116 17.79 -9.10 -15.15
C GLY A 116 16.53 -9.82 -14.72
N GLU A 117 16.41 -11.08 -15.14
CA GLU A 117 15.27 -11.95 -14.91
C GLU A 117 15.55 -12.97 -13.78
N ARG A 118 14.54 -13.23 -12.95
CA ARG A 118 14.56 -14.27 -11.92
C ARG A 118 13.25 -15.04 -11.86
N THR A 119 13.33 -16.36 -11.92
CA THR A 119 12.18 -17.23 -11.65
C THR A 119 12.01 -17.48 -10.14
N VAL A 120 10.77 -17.43 -9.67
CA VAL A 120 10.33 -17.81 -8.32
C VAL A 120 9.33 -18.96 -8.42
N THR A 121 9.67 -20.10 -7.81
CA THR A 121 8.80 -21.28 -7.77
C THR A 121 8.06 -21.34 -6.43
N ALA A 122 6.76 -21.62 -6.50
CA ALA A 122 5.90 -21.73 -5.33
C ALA A 122 6.44 -22.78 -4.33
N GLY A 123 6.63 -22.38 -3.08
CA GLY A 123 7.11 -23.25 -2.01
C GLY A 123 8.65 -23.40 -1.92
N ASP A 124 9.37 -23.01 -2.98
CA ASP A 124 10.85 -22.95 -3.00
C ASP A 124 11.37 -21.50 -2.98
N ALA A 125 10.45 -20.53 -3.00
CA ALA A 125 10.77 -19.11 -2.93
C ALA A 125 11.52 -18.80 -1.62
N PRO A 126 12.66 -18.09 -1.65
CA PRO A 126 13.27 -17.60 -0.44
C PRO A 126 12.30 -16.66 0.30
N ASP A 127 12.46 -16.57 1.63
CA ASP A 127 11.62 -15.71 2.47
C ASP A 127 11.65 -14.24 2.01
N ARG A 128 12.68 -13.82 1.27
CA ARG A 128 12.84 -12.47 0.72
C ARG A 128 13.73 -12.47 -0.53
N ILE A 129 13.32 -11.70 -1.53
CA ILE A 129 14.07 -11.37 -2.74
C ILE A 129 14.12 -9.85 -2.85
N GLU A 130 15.32 -9.28 -2.78
CA GLU A 130 15.55 -7.87 -3.09
C GLU A 130 15.46 -7.68 -4.60
N LEU A 131 14.74 -6.64 -5.04
CA LEU A 131 14.56 -6.30 -6.44
C LEU A 131 15.36 -5.04 -6.74
N ASP A 132 16.44 -5.20 -7.49
CA ASP A 132 17.36 -4.12 -7.79
C ASP A 132 16.69 -3.02 -8.62
N GLY A 133 16.91 -1.76 -8.21
CA GLY A 133 16.41 -0.58 -8.90
C GLY A 133 15.10 -0.05 -8.34
N HIS A 134 14.42 0.75 -9.14
CA HIS A 134 13.17 1.44 -8.77
C HIS A 134 11.98 0.95 -9.59
N TRP A 135 12.15 -0.13 -10.35
CA TRP A 135 11.08 -0.79 -11.08
C TRP A 135 11.29 -2.30 -11.11
N ALA A 136 10.19 -3.03 -11.20
CA ALA A 136 10.19 -4.43 -11.55
C ALA A 136 8.89 -4.80 -12.28
N ASN A 137 8.91 -5.95 -12.95
CA ASN A 137 7.74 -6.51 -13.61
C ASN A 137 7.58 -7.99 -13.25
N VAL A 138 6.34 -8.44 -13.10
CA VAL A 138 5.99 -9.85 -12.91
C VAL A 138 5.31 -10.38 -14.17
N ASP A 139 5.88 -11.45 -14.71
CA ASP A 139 5.35 -12.27 -15.80
C ASP A 139 5.06 -11.54 -17.12
N ASP A 140 5.67 -10.37 -17.38
CA ASP A 140 5.30 -9.51 -18.51
C ASP A 140 3.85 -9.02 -18.48
N ARG A 141 3.31 -8.87 -17.27
CA ARG A 141 1.90 -8.54 -17.07
C ARG A 141 1.65 -7.50 -16.00
N LEU A 142 2.53 -7.33 -15.03
CA LEU A 142 2.33 -6.38 -13.94
C LEU A 142 3.63 -5.66 -13.63
N GLY A 143 3.72 -4.41 -14.06
CA GLY A 143 4.83 -3.53 -13.74
C GLY A 143 4.57 -2.73 -12.47
N MET A 144 5.63 -2.39 -11.75
CA MET A 144 5.62 -1.37 -10.71
C MET A 144 6.84 -0.48 -10.87
N VAL A 145 6.66 0.82 -10.71
CA VAL A 145 7.72 1.83 -10.60
C VAL A 145 7.52 2.54 -9.27
N VAL A 146 8.58 2.72 -8.48
CA VAL A 146 8.53 3.41 -7.18
C VAL A 146 9.68 4.39 -7.07
N LEU A 147 9.36 5.67 -6.95
CA LEU A 147 10.32 6.74 -6.73
C LEU A 147 10.29 7.16 -5.26
N ASP A 148 11.47 7.52 -4.74
CA ASP A 148 11.69 7.99 -3.37
C ASP A 148 11.22 7.03 -2.25
N GLY A 149 11.07 5.75 -2.57
CA GLY A 149 10.83 4.68 -1.60
C GLY A 149 12.13 4.07 -1.06
N SER A 150 12.01 3.36 0.06
CA SER A 150 12.93 2.28 0.47
C SER A 150 12.95 1.14 -0.56
N GLU A 151 13.79 0.13 -0.32
CA GLU A 151 14.04 -1.01 -1.21
C GLU A 151 12.76 -1.74 -1.67
N MET A 152 12.72 -2.16 -2.94
CA MET A 152 11.66 -3.00 -3.48
C MET A 152 11.93 -4.48 -3.18
N VAL A 153 10.93 -5.21 -2.70
CA VAL A 153 11.10 -6.60 -2.23
C VAL A 153 9.95 -7.50 -2.68
N TYR A 154 10.29 -8.72 -3.10
CA TYR A 154 9.36 -9.81 -3.32
C TYR A 154 9.52 -10.90 -2.25
N VAL A 155 8.45 -11.21 -1.53
CA VAL A 155 8.41 -12.17 -0.42
C VAL A 155 7.62 -13.40 -0.86
N GLY A 156 8.27 -14.56 -0.85
CA GLY A 156 7.62 -15.84 -1.09
C GLY A 156 6.58 -16.16 -0.03
N GLY A 157 5.38 -16.53 -0.47
CA GLY A 157 4.29 -16.97 0.37
C GLY A 157 4.60 -18.30 1.04
N ARG A 158 4.50 -18.33 2.37
CA ARG A 158 4.34 -19.60 3.08
C ARG A 158 2.92 -20.07 2.84
N GLY A 159 2.75 -21.28 2.29
CA GLY A 159 1.42 -21.77 1.96
C GLY A 159 0.49 -21.74 3.17
N TYR A 160 -0.81 -21.56 2.93
CA TYR A 160 -1.80 -21.70 4.00
C TYR A 160 -1.65 -23.09 4.65
N ASN A 161 -2.20 -23.26 5.86
CA ASN A 161 -2.33 -24.58 6.52
C ASN A 161 -3.20 -25.59 5.71
N ARG A 162 -3.51 -25.30 4.44
CA ARG A 162 -4.23 -26.12 3.47
C ARG A 162 -3.43 -26.15 2.16
N PRO A 163 -3.21 -27.32 1.55
CA PRO A 163 -2.60 -27.43 0.22
C PRO A 163 -3.41 -26.65 -0.82
N GLY A 164 -2.71 -25.98 -1.76
CA GLY A 164 -3.30 -25.52 -3.02
C GLY A 164 -3.44 -24.01 -3.22
N ALA A 165 -3.44 -23.19 -2.18
CA ALA A 165 -3.44 -21.72 -2.32
C ALA A 165 -2.16 -21.13 -1.69
N ARG A 166 -1.46 -20.29 -2.44
CA ARG A 166 -0.22 -19.63 -2.02
C ARG A 166 -0.14 -18.27 -2.66
N LYS A 167 0.35 -17.31 -1.88
CA LYS A 167 0.38 -15.93 -2.26
C LYS A 167 1.68 -15.32 -1.80
N ASP A 168 2.39 -14.78 -2.77
CA ASP A 168 3.57 -13.99 -2.57
C ASP A 168 3.17 -12.52 -2.34
N MET A 169 4.06 -11.78 -1.68
CA MET A 169 3.88 -10.35 -1.41
C MET A 169 4.98 -9.56 -2.09
N TRP A 170 4.60 -8.65 -2.96
CA TRP A 170 5.49 -7.70 -3.60
C TRP A 170 5.31 -6.33 -2.94
N TYR A 171 6.34 -5.85 -2.26
CA TYR A 171 6.37 -4.52 -1.68
C TYR A 171 7.15 -3.58 -2.58
N GLY A 172 6.50 -2.52 -3.03
CA GLY A 172 7.18 -1.44 -3.76
C GLY A 172 8.19 -0.69 -2.90
N SER A 173 8.02 -0.74 -1.58
CA SER A 173 8.94 -0.13 -0.64
C SER A 173 8.99 -0.91 0.67
N HIS A 174 10.18 -1.26 1.14
CA HIS A 174 10.37 -2.16 2.27
C HIS A 174 11.63 -1.79 3.04
N SER A 175 11.50 -1.54 4.34
CA SER A 175 12.63 -1.31 5.23
C SER A 175 12.44 -2.05 6.55
N ASP A 176 13.53 -2.65 7.04
CA ASP A 176 13.66 -3.16 8.41
C ASP A 176 14.67 -2.35 9.23
N ALA A 177 15.12 -1.21 8.68
CA ALA A 177 16.00 -0.31 9.38
C ALA A 177 15.22 0.43 10.47
N THR A 178 15.80 0.46 11.67
CA THR A 178 15.28 1.24 12.78
C THR A 178 15.73 2.69 12.64
N ASN A 179 14.78 3.60 12.49
CA ASN A 179 15.02 5.03 12.41
C ASN A 179 14.37 5.74 13.60
N VAL A 180 15.08 6.70 14.20
CA VAL A 180 14.51 7.57 15.23
C VAL A 180 14.10 8.86 14.54
N ASP A 181 12.81 9.16 14.60
CA ASP A 181 12.18 10.26 13.89
C ASP A 181 11.71 11.32 14.89
N ALA A 182 12.03 12.57 14.59
CA ALA A 182 11.62 13.70 15.42
C ALA A 182 10.22 14.16 15.01
N SER A 183 9.46 14.68 15.97
CA SER A 183 8.15 15.27 15.68
C SER A 183 8.23 16.30 14.54
N GLY A 184 7.33 16.15 13.58
CA GLY A 184 7.18 17.00 12.39
C GLY A 184 8.05 16.61 11.20
N THR A 185 8.86 15.55 11.27
CA THR A 185 9.66 15.10 10.12
C THR A 185 8.86 14.19 9.18
N ASP A 186 9.07 14.37 7.88
CA ASP A 186 8.57 13.42 6.88
C ASP A 186 9.36 12.12 6.99
N VAL A 187 8.67 11.03 7.32
CA VAL A 187 9.26 9.68 7.41
C VAL A 187 9.00 8.86 6.16
N ILE A 188 7.95 9.21 5.41
CA ILE A 188 7.66 8.67 4.08
C ILE A 188 7.33 9.83 3.15
N ASN A 189 7.91 9.82 1.96
CA ASN A 189 7.53 10.69 0.85
C ASN A 189 7.83 9.96 -0.45
N ARG A 190 6.83 9.30 -1.05
CA ARG A 190 7.04 8.42 -2.21
C ARG A 190 5.93 8.54 -3.23
N ALA A 191 6.28 8.19 -4.47
CA ALA A 191 5.34 8.02 -5.56
C ALA A 191 5.53 6.65 -6.20
N ALA A 192 4.43 5.93 -6.45
CA ALA A 192 4.44 4.64 -7.11
C ALA A 192 3.47 4.62 -8.29
N ILE A 193 3.83 3.89 -9.34
CA ILE A 193 3.01 3.62 -10.51
C ILE A 193 2.87 2.10 -10.60
N VAL A 194 1.65 1.60 -10.61
CA VAL A 194 1.31 0.21 -10.93
C VAL A 194 0.79 0.17 -12.35
N LEU A 195 1.36 -0.74 -13.14
CA LEU A 195 1.16 -0.86 -14.59
C LEU A 195 0.56 -2.24 -14.91
N PRO A 196 -0.78 -2.38 -14.87
CA PRO A 196 -1.44 -3.63 -15.20
C PRO A 196 -1.41 -3.90 -16.71
N ASN A 197 -1.20 -5.15 -17.11
CA ASN A 197 -1.11 -5.62 -18.49
C ASN A 197 -0.01 -4.93 -19.32
N VAL A 198 1.11 -4.62 -18.67
CA VAL A 198 2.29 -4.02 -19.29
C VAL A 198 3.46 -4.99 -19.15
N ASP A 199 4.23 -5.16 -20.22
CA ASP A 199 5.42 -6.03 -20.22
C ASP A 199 6.64 -5.35 -19.55
N HIS A 200 7.72 -6.09 -19.35
CA HIS A 200 8.91 -5.56 -18.67
C HIS A 200 9.63 -4.47 -19.47
N SER A 201 9.59 -4.52 -20.80
CA SER A 201 10.22 -3.51 -21.67
C SER A 201 9.49 -2.18 -21.57
N ASP A 202 8.16 -2.21 -21.61
CA ASP A 202 7.33 -1.03 -21.44
C ASP A 202 7.38 -0.52 -19.99
N THR A 203 7.40 -1.41 -19.00
CA THR A 203 7.62 -1.03 -17.59
C THR A 203 8.94 -0.27 -17.43
N LYS A 204 10.03 -0.76 -18.04
CA LYS A 204 11.33 -0.09 -18.03
C LYS A 204 11.28 1.28 -18.73
N THR A 205 10.54 1.37 -19.83
CA THR A 205 10.35 2.64 -20.56
C THR A 205 9.64 3.68 -19.69
N VAL A 206 8.55 3.29 -19.03
CA VAL A 206 7.83 4.15 -18.08
C VAL A 206 8.76 4.56 -16.94
N ALA A 207 9.49 3.62 -16.33
CA ALA A 207 10.41 3.88 -15.24
C ALA A 207 11.50 4.89 -15.62
N THR A 208 12.09 4.74 -16.81
CA THR A 208 13.13 5.63 -17.32
C THR A 208 12.63 7.06 -17.54
N ALA A 209 11.35 7.21 -17.89
CA ALA A 209 10.70 8.50 -18.12
C ALA A 209 10.02 9.09 -16.86
N ALA A 210 9.97 8.33 -15.76
CA ALA A 210 9.30 8.76 -14.54
C ALA A 210 10.20 9.69 -13.72
N GLU A 211 9.63 10.78 -13.23
CA GLU A 211 10.33 11.75 -12.39
C GLU A 211 9.46 12.21 -11.22
N SER A 212 10.07 12.24 -10.02
CA SER A 212 9.49 12.90 -8.87
C SER A 212 9.58 14.41 -9.03
N LEU A 213 8.49 15.10 -8.71
CA LEU A 213 8.38 16.54 -8.90
C LEU A 213 8.86 17.30 -7.66
N GLN A 214 9.65 18.34 -7.86
CA GLN A 214 10.07 19.26 -6.79
C GLN A 214 8.94 20.24 -6.49
N LEU A 215 8.21 19.99 -5.41
CA LEU A 215 6.97 20.69 -5.07
C LEU A 215 7.03 21.29 -3.65
N PRO A 216 6.09 22.20 -3.31
CA PRO A 216 6.01 22.72 -1.95
C PRO A 216 5.85 21.60 -0.91
N GLN A 217 6.26 21.91 0.33
CA GLN A 217 6.06 21.03 1.48
C GLN A 217 4.59 20.58 1.54
N ASN A 218 4.38 19.28 1.80
CA ASN A 218 3.09 18.57 1.77
C ASN A 218 2.54 18.20 0.38
N VAL A 219 3.15 18.59 -0.73
CA VAL A 219 2.69 18.15 -2.06
C VAL A 219 3.61 17.07 -2.59
N VAL A 220 3.03 15.92 -2.91
CA VAL A 220 3.74 14.79 -3.54
C VAL A 220 3.28 14.71 -4.99
N GLY A 221 4.21 14.41 -5.90
CA GLY A 221 3.91 14.40 -7.31
C GLY A 221 4.89 13.62 -8.16
N ILE A 222 4.36 13.08 -9.26
CA ILE A 222 5.11 12.32 -10.25
C ILE A 222 4.67 12.73 -11.65
N ALA A 223 5.64 12.82 -12.57
CA ALA A 223 5.40 12.92 -14.01
C ALA A 223 5.96 11.68 -14.70
N PHE A 224 5.25 11.16 -15.70
CA PHE A 224 5.70 10.00 -16.48
C PHE A 224 4.97 9.93 -17.84
N SER A 225 5.51 9.13 -18.75
CA SER A 225 4.83 8.74 -19.99
C SER A 225 4.33 7.31 -19.86
N ASP A 226 3.07 7.04 -20.18
CA ASP A 226 2.54 5.67 -20.22
C ASP A 226 3.01 4.92 -21.49
N PRO A 227 2.81 3.58 -21.58
CA PRO A 227 3.19 2.81 -22.78
C PRO A 227 2.50 3.26 -24.08
N GLY A 228 1.37 3.98 -23.98
CA GLY A 228 0.69 4.60 -25.11
C GLY A 228 1.20 6.00 -25.45
N GLU A 229 2.37 6.38 -24.92
CA GLU A 229 3.03 7.69 -25.06
C GLU A 229 2.23 8.88 -24.52
N ARG A 230 1.21 8.65 -23.70
CA ARG A 230 0.50 9.76 -23.04
C ARG A 230 1.31 10.22 -21.85
N GLN A 231 1.45 11.53 -21.74
CA GLN A 231 2.13 12.16 -20.60
C GLN A 231 1.14 12.42 -19.47
N HIS A 232 1.51 12.00 -18.28
CA HIS A 232 0.73 12.13 -17.06
C HIS A 232 1.51 12.97 -16.05
N ILE A 233 0.78 13.80 -15.33
CA ILE A 233 1.26 14.46 -14.11
C ILE A 233 0.22 14.17 -13.03
N ALA A 234 0.64 13.48 -11.98
CA ALA A 234 -0.20 13.21 -10.82
C ALA A 234 0.34 13.99 -9.62
N LEU A 235 -0.55 14.70 -8.93
CA LEU A 235 -0.22 15.57 -7.80
C LEU A 235 -1.25 15.39 -6.71
N ALA A 236 -0.81 15.34 -5.46
CA ALA A 236 -1.70 15.38 -4.30
C ALA A 236 -1.15 16.32 -3.24
N ASN A 237 -2.02 17.19 -2.71
CA ASN A 237 -1.75 17.93 -1.49
C ASN A 237 -2.07 17.03 -0.30
N LEU A 238 -1.03 16.51 0.32
CA LEU A 238 -1.03 15.57 1.43
C LEU A 238 -0.69 16.31 2.74
N ALA A 239 -1.45 17.37 3.01
CA ALA A 239 -1.36 18.17 4.23
C ALA A 239 -2.45 17.76 5.23
N ARG A 240 -2.14 17.88 6.53
CA ARG A 240 -3.09 17.69 7.63
C ARG A 240 -4.29 18.60 7.45
N THR A 241 -5.48 18.03 7.31
CA THR A 241 -6.71 18.81 7.06
C THR A 241 -7.41 19.22 8.36
N THR A 242 -7.15 18.52 9.47
CA THR A 242 -7.68 18.88 10.79
C THR A 242 -6.66 18.64 11.91
N LYS A 243 -6.52 19.59 12.85
CA LYS A 243 -5.79 19.33 14.10
C LYS A 243 -6.63 18.39 14.96
N HIS A 244 -6.27 17.11 15.05
CA HIS A 244 -6.77 16.26 16.11
C HIS A 244 -6.25 16.83 17.44
N SER A 245 -7.18 17.29 18.30
CA SER A 245 -6.84 17.47 19.71
C SER A 245 -6.64 16.08 20.30
N PRO A 246 -5.55 15.81 21.03
CA PRO A 246 -5.30 14.49 21.60
C PRO A 246 -6.55 14.09 22.39
N SER A 247 -7.17 12.98 21.99
CA SER A 247 -8.36 12.49 22.66
C SER A 247 -7.97 12.20 24.10
N LYS A 248 -8.43 13.03 25.04
CA LYS A 248 -8.42 12.64 26.45
C LYS A 248 -9.16 11.33 26.54
N SER A 249 -8.47 10.28 26.96
CA SER A 249 -9.05 8.99 27.28
C SER A 249 -10.32 9.21 28.12
N ILE A 250 -11.47 8.87 27.56
CA ILE A 250 -12.72 8.80 28.34
C ILE A 250 -12.70 7.46 29.07
N GLN A 251 -11.77 7.31 30.00
CA GLN A 251 -11.81 6.25 31.02
C GLN A 251 -12.39 6.86 32.30
N GLY A 252 -13.70 7.14 32.31
CA GLY A 252 -14.30 7.74 33.52
C GLY A 252 -15.71 8.29 33.41
N ALA A 253 -16.64 7.62 32.72
CA ALA A 253 -18.06 8.02 32.78
C ALA A 253 -19.06 6.85 32.73
N ILE A 254 -18.63 5.62 33.02
CA ILE A 254 -19.52 4.47 33.18
C ILE A 254 -19.20 3.84 34.53
N ASN A 255 -19.63 4.48 35.62
CA ASN A 255 -19.94 3.84 36.92
C ASN A 255 -20.44 4.90 37.91
N SER A 256 -21.73 5.25 37.85
CA SER A 256 -22.56 5.59 39.03
C SER A 256 -23.92 6.21 38.63
N ARG A 257 -24.75 5.45 37.89
CA ARG A 257 -26.21 5.65 37.95
C ARG A 257 -26.91 4.29 37.97
N SER A 258 -26.95 3.67 39.14
CA SER A 258 -28.00 2.70 39.50
C SER A 258 -28.57 3.06 40.88
N GLY A 259 -29.49 4.01 40.88
CA GLY A 259 -30.42 4.16 41.98
C GLY A 259 -31.47 3.05 41.90
N ARG A 260 -31.48 2.13 42.86
CA ARG A 260 -32.68 1.37 43.23
C ARG A 260 -32.81 1.36 44.74
N SER A 261 -33.70 2.22 45.22
CA SER A 261 -34.31 2.17 46.54
C SER A 261 -35.06 0.86 46.73
N GLN A 262 -34.75 0.12 47.80
CA GLN A 262 -35.62 -0.94 48.30
C GLN A 262 -36.66 -0.35 49.28
N PRO A 263 -37.94 -0.76 49.23
CA PRO A 263 -38.89 -0.44 50.29
C PRO A 263 -38.72 -1.40 51.48
N ARG A 264 -38.67 -0.81 52.68
CA ARG A 264 -38.78 -1.52 53.97
C ARG A 264 -40.16 -2.15 54.11
N LEU A 265 -40.21 -3.42 54.48
CA LEU A 265 -41.37 -4.03 55.13
C LEU A 265 -41.01 -4.25 56.60
N THR A 266 -41.73 -3.58 57.48
CA THR A 266 -41.76 -3.79 58.93
C THR A 266 -43.17 -4.25 59.29
N GLY A 267 -43.27 -5.31 60.11
CA GLY A 267 -44.42 -5.60 61.00
C GLY A 267 -45.70 -6.07 60.33
#